data_AF-A0A1V8M305-F1
#
_entry.id   AF-A0A1V8M305-F1
#
_cell.length_a   1.000
_cell.length_b   1.000
_cell.length_c   1.000
_cell.angle_alpha   90.00
_cell.angle_beta   90.00
_cell.angle_gamma   90.00
#
_symmetry.space_group_name_H-M   'P 1'
#
loop_
_entity.id
_entity.type
_entity.pdbx_description
1 polymer ?
#
loop_
_entity_poly.entity_id
_entity_poly.type
_entity_poly.pdbx_seq_one_letter_code
_entity_poly.pdbx_strand_id
1 'polypeptide(L)'
;MSKKINDAKRLRQEVLDDAQAMLSSAFHQIIEGAEYQTMEQVSPIVRRKIEIGIDGEYPELGVRSFGKGTFHKPVLNGIDVGTKKLYHILPGDLIFSNVFAWEGAIAVVKKEDKNRTGSHRFITCVPKDKITTSDFLCFYFLTDEGIEKIGYVTVKY
;
A
#
# COMPACT_ATOMS: atom_id res chain seq x y z
N MET A 1 -24.64 -3.68 30.33
CA MET A 1 -23.74 -2.98 29.38
C MET A 1 -23.12 -3.91 28.33
N SER A 2 -22.62 -5.10 28.68
CA SER A 2 -21.97 -6.03 27.74
C SER A 2 -22.82 -6.44 26.52
N LYS A 3 -24.11 -6.77 26.70
CA LYS A 3 -25.00 -7.20 25.60
C LYS A 3 -25.16 -6.13 24.50
N LYS A 4 -25.46 -4.87 24.88
CA LYS A 4 -25.59 -3.76 23.93
C LYS A 4 -24.29 -3.47 23.16
N ILE A 5 -23.13 -3.61 23.81
CA ILE A 5 -21.82 -3.43 23.17
C ILE A 5 -21.56 -4.54 22.15
N ASN A 6 -21.88 -5.80 22.49
CA ASN A 6 -21.72 -6.93 21.58
C ASN A 6 -22.67 -6.83 20.38
N ASP A 7 -23.92 -6.43 20.60
CA ASP A 7 -24.90 -6.22 19.54
C ASP A 7 -24.44 -5.12 18.57
N ALA A 8 -23.91 -4.01 19.09
CA ALA A 8 -23.34 -2.93 18.27
C ALA A 8 -22.12 -3.39 17.47
N LYS A 9 -21.24 -4.21 18.04
CA LYS A 9 -20.08 -4.79 17.33
C LYS A 9 -20.53 -5.72 16.20
N ARG A 10 -21.51 -6.58 16.45
CA ARG A 10 -22.07 -7.49 15.44
C ARG A 10 -22.68 -6.73 14.28
N LEU A 11 -23.58 -5.78 14.56
CA LEU A 11 -24.21 -4.94 13.53
C LEU A 11 -23.18 -4.19 12.69
N ARG A 12 -22.13 -3.65 13.32
CA ARG A 12 -21.02 -3.01 12.61
C ARG A 12 -20.29 -3.99 11.70
N GLN A 13 -20.04 -5.22 12.17
CA GLN A 13 -19.37 -6.23 11.37
C GLN A 13 -20.22 -6.64 10.16
N GLU A 14 -21.53 -6.85 10.34
CA GLU A 14 -22.47 -7.18 9.25
C GLU A 14 -22.45 -6.09 8.15
N VAL A 15 -22.49 -4.81 8.54
CA VAL A 15 -22.42 -3.69 7.58
C VAL A 15 -21.07 -3.67 6.83
N LEU A 16 -19.97 -3.99 7.51
CA LEU A 16 -18.66 -4.05 6.86
C LEU A 16 -18.53 -5.22 5.90
N ASP A 17 -19.10 -6.37 6.25
CA ASP A 17 -19.09 -7.57 5.43
C ASP A 17 -19.92 -7.36 4.16
N ASP A 18 -21.11 -6.76 4.28
CA ASP A 18 -21.97 -6.41 3.14
C ASP A 18 -21.29 -5.39 2.21
N ALA A 19 -20.63 -4.37 2.78
CA ALA A 19 -19.88 -3.39 1.99
C ALA A 19 -18.71 -4.05 1.25
N GLN A 20 -17.99 -4.97 1.90
CA GLN A 20 -16.89 -5.72 1.29
C GLN A 20 -17.39 -6.62 0.15
N ALA A 21 -18.51 -7.30 0.33
CA ALA A 21 -19.13 -8.13 -0.70
C ALA A 21 -19.56 -7.28 -1.92
N MET A 22 -20.14 -6.11 -1.68
CA MET A 22 -20.52 -5.17 -2.75
C MET A 22 -19.31 -4.67 -3.53
N LEU A 23 -18.24 -4.26 -2.83
CA LEU A 23 -16.99 -3.81 -3.47
C LEU A 23 -16.34 -4.94 -4.27
N SER A 24 -16.31 -6.16 -3.73
CA SER A 24 -15.81 -7.33 -4.44
C SER A 24 -16.61 -7.60 -5.71
N SER A 25 -17.95 -7.57 -5.64
CA SER A 25 -18.79 -7.76 -6.82
C SER A 25 -18.57 -6.68 -7.89
N ALA A 26 -18.51 -5.42 -7.51
CA ALA A 26 -18.23 -4.31 -8.43
C ALA A 26 -16.83 -4.45 -9.05
N PHE A 27 -15.83 -4.84 -8.27
CA PHE A 27 -14.48 -5.10 -8.76
C PHE A 27 -14.47 -6.19 -9.84
N HIS A 28 -15.11 -7.33 -9.58
CA HIS A 28 -15.19 -8.44 -10.54
C HIS A 28 -15.88 -8.04 -11.86
N GLN A 29 -16.90 -7.17 -11.79
CA GLN A 29 -17.54 -6.62 -12.99
C GLN A 29 -16.61 -5.67 -13.77
N ILE A 30 -15.84 -4.84 -13.07
CA ILE A 30 -14.90 -3.90 -13.71
C ILE A 30 -13.78 -4.66 -14.43
N ILE A 31 -13.28 -5.75 -13.85
CA ILE A 31 -12.18 -6.53 -14.43
C ILE A 31 -12.66 -7.63 -15.40
N GLU A 32 -13.97 -7.70 -15.67
CA GLU A 32 -14.52 -8.69 -16.60
C GLU A 32 -13.98 -8.42 -18.01
N GLY A 33 -13.29 -9.41 -18.59
CA GLY A 33 -12.63 -9.27 -19.89
C GLY A 33 -11.33 -8.47 -19.89
N ALA A 34 -10.86 -7.98 -18.72
CA ALA A 34 -9.56 -7.34 -18.59
C ALA A 34 -8.42 -8.36 -18.77
N GLU A 35 -7.39 -7.96 -19.52
CA GLU A 35 -6.18 -8.75 -19.69
C GLU A 35 -5.20 -8.53 -18.53
N TYR A 36 -4.35 -9.53 -18.26
CA TYR A 36 -3.25 -9.34 -17.34
C TYR A 36 -2.13 -8.54 -18.01
N GLN A 37 -1.57 -7.56 -17.31
CA GLN A 37 -0.31 -6.91 -17.71
C GLN A 37 0.69 -6.80 -16.56
N THR A 38 1.92 -6.48 -16.91
CA THR A 38 3.00 -6.41 -15.93
C THR A 38 2.92 -5.12 -15.13
N MET A 39 3.39 -5.17 -13.87
CA MET A 39 3.50 -3.96 -13.04
C MET A 39 4.35 -2.88 -13.70
N GLU A 40 5.39 -3.25 -14.45
CA GLU A 40 6.21 -2.30 -15.21
C GLU A 40 5.40 -1.52 -16.26
N GLN A 41 4.43 -2.19 -16.90
CA GLN A 41 3.60 -1.57 -17.93
C GLN A 41 2.53 -0.64 -17.35
N VAL A 42 1.94 -0.98 -16.20
CA VAL A 42 0.77 -0.23 -15.67
C VAL A 42 1.11 0.69 -14.50
N SER A 43 2.09 0.34 -13.68
CA SER A 43 2.48 1.08 -12.48
C SER A 43 3.97 0.83 -12.14
N PRO A 44 4.90 1.39 -12.92
CA PRO A 44 6.33 1.12 -12.77
C PRO A 44 6.88 1.53 -11.40
N ILE A 45 7.95 0.86 -10.98
CA ILE A 45 8.70 1.21 -9.78
C ILE A 45 9.39 2.57 -9.99
N VAL A 46 9.22 3.47 -9.02
CA VAL A 46 9.89 4.77 -9.00
C VAL A 46 10.80 4.85 -7.78
N ARG A 47 12.07 5.19 -7.98
CA ARG A 47 13.09 5.28 -6.92
C ARG A 47 13.60 6.70 -6.80
N ARG A 48 13.08 7.45 -5.81
CA ARG A 48 13.48 8.84 -5.54
C ARG A 48 14.52 8.88 -4.42
N LYS A 49 15.77 8.50 -4.74
CA LYS A 49 16.85 8.34 -3.75
C LYS A 49 17.12 9.66 -3.00
N ILE A 50 17.38 9.55 -1.70
CA ILE A 50 17.78 10.66 -0.82
C ILE A 50 19.29 10.57 -0.58
N GLU A 51 19.99 11.70 -0.71
CA GLU A 51 21.35 11.84 -0.21
C GLU A 51 21.31 12.13 1.29
N ILE A 52 21.99 11.28 2.07
CA ILE A 52 21.94 11.32 3.52
C ILE A 52 23.05 12.23 4.03
N GLY A 53 22.67 13.30 4.73
CA GLY A 53 23.58 14.17 5.49
C GLY A 53 23.58 13.77 6.96
N ILE A 54 24.71 13.96 7.64
CA ILE A 54 24.89 13.59 9.06
C ILE A 54 23.89 14.32 9.96
N ASP A 55 23.64 15.61 9.68
CA ASP A 55 22.71 16.46 10.43
C ASP A 55 21.27 16.43 9.87
N GLY A 56 20.99 15.52 8.94
CA GLY A 56 19.67 15.40 8.32
C GLY A 56 18.64 14.73 9.22
N GLU A 57 17.37 15.06 9.04
CA GLU A 57 16.24 14.38 9.68
C GLU A 57 15.37 13.70 8.64
N TYR A 58 15.06 12.43 8.87
CA TYR A 58 14.33 11.59 7.92
C TYR A 58 13.12 10.94 8.61
N PRO A 59 11.96 11.61 8.62
CA PRO A 59 10.71 11.01 9.09
C PRO A 59 10.38 9.77 8.26
N GLU A 60 10.26 8.62 8.91
CA GLU A 60 10.00 7.36 8.20
C GLU A 60 8.49 7.08 8.08
N LEU A 61 8.12 6.42 6.98
CA LEU A 61 6.81 5.82 6.76
C LEU A 61 6.89 4.31 6.91
N GLY A 62 5.94 3.73 7.64
CA GLY A 62 5.69 2.30 7.69
C GLY A 62 4.39 1.93 6.98
N VAL A 63 4.26 0.65 6.62
CA VAL A 63 3.03 0.06 6.08
C VAL A 63 2.62 -1.10 6.97
N ARG A 64 1.35 -1.17 7.35
CA ARG A 64 0.80 -2.24 8.19
C ARG A 64 0.35 -3.40 7.31
N SER A 65 0.59 -4.63 7.76
CA SER A 65 0.01 -5.84 7.16
C SER A 65 -1.53 -5.80 7.17
N PHE A 66 -2.14 -6.71 6.41
CA PHE A 66 -3.59 -6.90 6.30
C PHE A 66 -4.33 -5.66 5.78
N GLY A 67 -3.72 -4.91 4.86
CA GLY A 67 -4.35 -3.74 4.23
C GLY A 67 -4.66 -2.59 5.19
N LYS A 68 -4.00 -2.53 6.36
CA LYS A 68 -4.30 -1.52 7.40
C LYS A 68 -3.68 -0.15 7.14
N GLY A 69 -3.17 0.09 5.93
CA GLY A 69 -2.64 1.37 5.49
C GLY A 69 -1.28 1.72 6.07
N THR A 70 -0.94 3.00 5.96
CA THR A 70 0.34 3.55 6.39
C THR A 70 0.35 3.92 7.88
N PHE A 71 1.54 4.07 8.46
CA PHE A 71 1.72 4.65 9.77
C PHE A 71 3.02 5.42 9.89
N HIS A 72 3.05 6.34 10.83
CA HIS A 72 4.16 7.26 11.03
C HIS A 72 5.14 6.67 12.04
N LYS A 73 6.40 6.52 11.61
CA LYS A 73 7.50 6.13 12.50
C LYS A 73 8.16 7.38 13.10
N PRO A 74 8.94 7.23 14.19
CA PRO A 74 9.81 8.29 14.68
C PRO A 74 10.77 8.79 13.60
N VAL A 75 11.28 10.01 13.80
CA VAL A 75 12.31 10.59 12.94
C VAL A 75 13.59 9.77 13.07
N LEU A 76 14.20 9.44 11.93
CA LEU A 76 15.52 8.84 11.86
C LEU A 76 16.55 9.95 11.60
N ASN A 77 17.47 10.17 12.53
CA ASN A 77 18.55 11.15 12.33
C ASN A 77 19.58 10.59 11.33
N GLY A 78 20.22 11.48 10.57
CA GLY A 78 21.21 11.16 9.56
C GLY A 78 22.35 10.29 10.09
N ILE A 79 22.86 10.63 11.27
CA ILE A 79 23.89 9.87 11.97
C ILE A 79 23.46 8.41 12.30
N ASP A 80 22.15 8.18 12.47
CA ASP A 80 21.56 6.89 12.83
C ASP A 80 21.12 6.05 11.62
N VAL A 81 21.19 6.59 10.40
CA VAL A 81 20.72 5.89 9.19
C VAL A 81 21.59 4.66 8.88
N GLY A 82 22.89 4.73 9.17
CA GLY A 82 23.86 3.68 8.89
C GLY A 82 23.97 3.40 7.39
N THR A 83 23.86 2.13 6.99
CA THR A 83 24.00 1.70 5.59
C THR A 83 22.68 1.70 4.80
N LYS A 84 21.57 2.13 5.41
CA LYS A 84 20.26 2.13 4.76
C LYS A 84 20.24 3.17 3.64
N LYS A 85 19.73 2.78 2.47
CA LYS A 85 19.32 3.74 1.43
C LYS A 85 17.90 4.21 1.72
N LEU A 86 17.69 5.53 1.72
CA LEU A 86 16.38 6.15 1.90
C LEU A 86 15.84 6.72 0.58
N TYR A 87 14.52 6.75 0.46
CA TYR A 87 13.80 7.20 -0.71
C TYR A 87 12.61 8.07 -0.31
N HIS A 88 12.33 9.12 -1.08
CA HIS A 88 11.11 9.90 -0.91
C HIS A 88 9.90 9.08 -1.35
N ILE A 89 8.89 9.10 -0.49
CA ILE A 89 7.57 8.53 -0.75
C ILE A 89 6.60 9.71 -0.89
N LEU A 90 5.82 9.74 -1.96
CA LEU A 90 4.90 10.84 -2.26
C LEU A 90 3.44 10.40 -2.14
N PRO A 91 2.53 11.30 -1.70
CA PRO A 91 1.10 11.03 -1.74
C PRO A 91 0.64 10.56 -3.12
N GLY A 92 -0.18 9.50 -3.13
CA GLY A 92 -0.65 8.84 -4.35
C GLY A 92 0.24 7.69 -4.83
N ASP A 93 1.46 7.52 -4.31
CA ASP A 93 2.25 6.33 -4.62
C ASP A 93 1.55 5.07 -4.06
N LEU A 94 1.60 3.97 -4.81
CA LEU A 94 1.32 2.63 -4.29
C LEU A 94 2.60 2.10 -3.63
N ILE A 95 2.53 1.76 -2.34
CA ILE A 95 3.68 1.33 -1.55
C ILE A 95 3.55 -0.11 -1.07
N PHE A 96 4.64 -0.88 -1.26
CA PHE A 96 4.78 -2.25 -0.77
C PHE A 96 5.92 -2.34 0.24
N SER A 97 5.72 -3.11 1.30
CA SER A 97 6.82 -3.61 2.14
C SER A 97 7.37 -4.90 1.53
N ASN A 98 8.59 -4.91 1.00
CA ASN A 98 9.15 -6.12 0.37
C ASN A 98 9.35 -7.31 1.32
N VAL A 99 9.28 -7.09 2.64
CA VAL A 99 9.39 -8.16 3.66
C VAL A 99 8.01 -8.74 4.03
N PHE A 100 6.96 -7.92 3.97
CA PHE A 100 5.63 -8.27 4.50
C PHE A 100 4.50 -8.11 3.48
N ALA A 101 4.81 -7.87 2.20
CA ALA A 101 3.79 -7.72 1.16
C ALA A 101 2.91 -8.97 1.04
N TRP A 102 3.47 -10.16 1.28
CA TRP A 102 2.72 -11.44 1.31
C TRP A 102 1.69 -11.52 2.45
N GLU A 103 1.82 -10.70 3.50
CA GLU A 103 0.79 -10.49 4.53
C GLU A 103 -0.13 -9.30 4.23
N GLY A 104 -0.06 -8.72 3.03
CA GLY A 104 -0.84 -7.54 2.64
C GLY A 104 -0.32 -6.23 3.23
N ALA A 105 1.00 -6.10 3.50
CA ALA A 105 1.61 -4.82 3.84
C ALA A 105 1.76 -3.92 2.60
N ILE A 106 0.61 -3.45 2.11
CA ILE A 106 0.40 -2.70 0.87
C ILE A 106 -0.54 -1.54 1.17
N ALA A 107 -0.24 -0.35 0.66
CA ALA A 107 -1.07 0.82 0.89
C ALA A 107 -0.94 1.86 -0.23
N VAL A 108 -1.91 2.78 -0.27
CA VAL A 108 -1.78 4.05 -0.98
C VAL A 108 -1.28 5.11 0.01
N VAL A 109 -0.23 5.83 -0.40
CA VAL A 109 0.37 6.89 0.43
C VAL A 109 -0.59 8.08 0.48
N LYS A 110 -0.91 8.54 1.69
CA LYS A 110 -1.91 9.60 1.90
C LYS A 110 -1.26 10.98 1.92
N LYS A 111 -2.10 12.03 1.83
CA LYS A 111 -1.64 13.43 1.95
C LYS A 111 -0.96 13.72 3.30
N GLU A 112 -1.40 13.08 4.37
CA GLU A 112 -0.80 13.16 5.71
C GLU A 112 0.59 12.52 5.81
N ASP A 113 0.97 11.68 4.84
CA ASP A 113 2.28 11.03 4.76
C ASP A 113 3.32 11.89 4.03
N LYS A 114 2.97 13.12 3.64
CA LYS A 114 3.85 14.03 2.91
C LYS A 114 5.19 14.22 3.64
N ASN A 115 6.28 14.34 2.87
CA ASN A 115 7.66 14.50 3.33
C ASN A 115 8.23 13.31 4.10
N ARG A 116 7.55 12.15 4.11
CA ARG A 116 8.09 10.93 4.71
C ARG A 116 8.95 10.14 3.73
N THR A 117 9.77 9.28 4.32
CA THR A 117 10.79 8.52 3.64
C THR A 117 10.63 7.03 3.92
N GLY A 118 11.06 6.20 2.99
CA GLY A 118 11.12 4.75 3.15
C GLY A 118 12.54 4.26 2.94
N SER A 119 12.93 3.26 3.72
CA SER A 119 14.16 2.53 3.40
C SER A 119 14.04 1.77 2.07
N HIS A 120 15.16 1.23 1.59
CA HIS A 120 15.20 0.37 0.40
C HIS A 120 14.23 -0.82 0.41
N ARG A 121 13.69 -1.20 1.57
CA ARG A 121 12.69 -2.26 1.74
C ARG A 121 11.28 -1.85 1.33
N PHE A 122 11.01 -0.56 1.22
CA PHE A 122 9.74 -0.05 0.70
C PHE A 122 9.86 0.23 -0.79
N ILE A 123 8.96 -0.38 -1.57
CA ILE A 123 8.89 -0.22 -3.02
C ILE A 123 7.71 0.68 -3.33
N THR A 124 7.98 1.79 -4.01
CA THR A 124 6.98 2.75 -4.47
C THR A 124 6.75 2.57 -5.96
N CYS A 125 5.50 2.39 -6.34
CA CYS A 125 5.06 2.26 -7.71
C CYS A 125 4.11 3.43 -8.04
N VAL A 126 4.22 3.97 -9.24
CA VAL A 126 3.39 5.09 -9.70
C VAL A 126 2.55 4.63 -10.88
N PRO A 127 1.22 4.52 -10.72
CA PRO A 127 0.32 4.18 -11.81
C PRO A 127 0.45 5.15 -12.97
N LYS A 128 0.40 4.61 -14.20
CA LYS A 128 0.28 5.42 -15.40
C LYS A 128 -1.14 5.96 -15.48
N ASP A 129 -1.23 7.27 -15.69
CA ASP A 129 -2.50 7.97 -15.85
C ASP A 129 -3.33 7.32 -16.98
N LYS A 130 -4.66 7.27 -16.78
CA LYS A 130 -5.64 6.64 -17.68
C LYS A 130 -5.51 5.14 -17.88
N ILE A 131 -4.53 4.47 -17.27
CA ILE A 131 -4.42 3.00 -17.29
C ILE A 131 -5.01 2.42 -16.01
N THR A 132 -4.54 2.88 -14.86
CA THR A 132 -5.02 2.38 -13.56
C THR A 132 -4.74 3.41 -12.46
N THR A 133 -5.16 3.11 -11.23
CA THR A 133 -4.94 3.96 -10.05
C THR A 133 -4.31 3.17 -8.91
N SER A 134 -3.67 3.88 -7.97
CA SER A 134 -3.05 3.24 -6.80
C SER A 134 -4.11 2.57 -5.94
N ASP A 135 -5.28 3.18 -5.80
CA ASP A 135 -6.40 2.62 -5.04
C ASP A 135 -6.94 1.33 -5.68
N PHE A 136 -7.10 1.30 -7.01
CA PHE A 136 -7.52 0.11 -7.72
C PHE A 136 -6.51 -1.03 -7.52
N LEU A 137 -5.21 -0.77 -7.75
CA LEU A 137 -4.17 -1.78 -7.58
C LEU A 137 -4.05 -2.22 -6.13
N CYS A 138 -4.14 -1.29 -5.18
CA CYS A 138 -4.12 -1.61 -3.75
C CYS A 138 -5.29 -2.52 -3.38
N PHE A 139 -6.50 -2.26 -3.92
CA PHE A 139 -7.65 -3.14 -3.71
C PHE A 139 -7.38 -4.53 -4.29
N TYR A 140 -6.94 -4.63 -5.55
CA TYR A 140 -6.63 -5.89 -6.20
C TYR A 140 -5.63 -6.71 -5.39
N PHE A 141 -4.48 -6.12 -5.03
CA PHE A 141 -3.43 -6.82 -4.28
C PHE A 141 -3.81 -7.21 -2.85
N LEU A 142 -4.92 -6.71 -2.33
CA LEU A 142 -5.46 -7.11 -1.02
C LEU A 142 -6.57 -8.16 -1.12
N THR A 143 -6.94 -8.59 -2.32
CA THR A 143 -7.75 -9.80 -2.54
C THR A 143 -6.90 -11.06 -2.41
N ASP A 144 -7.54 -12.21 -2.21
CA ASP A 144 -6.84 -13.51 -2.15
C ASP A 144 -6.03 -13.76 -3.44
N GLU A 145 -6.65 -13.53 -4.61
CA GLU A 145 -5.96 -13.63 -5.91
C GLU A 145 -4.75 -12.70 -5.99
N GLY A 146 -4.93 -11.43 -5.60
CA GLY A 146 -3.86 -10.44 -5.66
C GLY A 146 -2.69 -10.76 -4.73
N ILE A 147 -2.96 -11.23 -3.52
CA ILE A 147 -1.93 -11.69 -2.57
C ILE A 147 -1.17 -12.88 -3.15
N GLU A 148 -1.85 -13.85 -3.77
CA GLU A 148 -1.18 -14.97 -4.46
C GLU A 148 -0.27 -14.49 -5.60
N LYS A 149 -0.58 -13.35 -6.24
CA LYS A 149 0.30 -12.73 -7.25
C LYS A 149 1.48 -11.98 -6.64
N ILE A 150 1.54 -11.76 -5.33
CA ILE A 150 2.69 -11.10 -4.68
C ILE A 150 3.88 -12.07 -4.67
N GLY A 151 4.83 -11.79 -5.56
CA GLY A 151 5.95 -12.69 -5.87
C GLY A 151 6.02 -13.03 -7.37
N TYR A 152 4.94 -12.77 -8.10
CA TYR A 152 4.85 -12.83 -9.56
C TYR A 152 4.87 -11.40 -10.16
N VAL A 153 5.14 -11.27 -11.47
CA VAL A 153 5.36 -9.96 -12.14
C VAL A 153 4.09 -9.42 -12.84
N THR A 154 2.93 -10.09 -12.71
CA THR A 154 1.70 -9.81 -13.48
C THR A 154 0.48 -9.45 -12.62
N VAL A 155 -0.38 -8.55 -13.11
CA VAL A 155 -1.61 -8.04 -12.46
C VAL A 155 -2.75 -7.84 -13.45
N LYS A 156 -4.01 -7.99 -13.03
CA LYS A 156 -5.18 -7.48 -13.79
C LYS A 156 -5.39 -6.00 -13.46
N TYR A 157 -5.75 -5.20 -14.47
CA TYR A 157 -5.91 -3.75 -14.37
C TYR A 157 -7.16 -3.28 -15.11
#